data_AF-A0A524GYQ9-F1
#
_entry.id   AF-A0A524GYQ9-F1
#
_cell.length_a   1.000
_cell.length_b   1.000
_cell.length_c   1.000
_cell.angle_alpha   90.00
_cell.angle_beta   90.00
_cell.angle_gamma   90.00
#
_symmetry.space_group_name_H-M   'P 1'
#
loop_
_entity.id
_entity.type
_entity.pdbx_description
1 polymer ?
#
loop_
_entity_poly.entity_id
_entity_poly.type
_entity_poly.pdbx_seq_one_letter_code
_entity_poly.pdbx_strand_id
1 'polypeptide(L)'
;LHGPRHGVGVHDHRDAAMQQALDETSRRRTIQETYNARHHITPESIQKAISETFDFSREAKLPVAGGVAESLGEYASEDDIEERIRTLEKEMRAAAKELDFEHAVELRDRIKARRQLLVLEG
;
A
#
# COMPACT_ATOMS: atom_id res chain seq x y z
N LEU A 1 -23.57 -43.11 -24.81
CA LEU A 1 -22.19 -42.62 -24.99
C LEU A 1 -22.22 -41.10 -24.89
N HIS A 2 -22.01 -40.56 -23.69
CA HIS A 2 -22.04 -39.13 -23.41
C HIS A 2 -20.59 -38.63 -23.43
N GLY A 3 -20.20 -37.90 -24.48
CA GLY A 3 -18.85 -37.34 -24.61
C GLY A 3 -18.68 -36.08 -23.75
N PRO A 4 -17.49 -35.82 -23.17
CA PRO A 4 -17.30 -34.71 -22.26
C PRO A 4 -17.15 -33.40 -23.06
N ARG A 5 -18.12 -32.49 -22.93
CA ARG A 5 -17.94 -31.12 -23.40
C ARG A 5 -17.02 -30.39 -22.43
N HIS A 6 -15.82 -30.13 -22.91
CA HIS A 6 -14.76 -29.41 -22.23
C HIS A 6 -15.27 -28.03 -21.78
N GLY A 7 -14.98 -27.68 -20.53
CA GLY A 7 -15.19 -26.33 -20.01
C GLY A 7 -14.36 -25.34 -20.82
N VAL A 8 -15.02 -24.31 -21.35
CA VAL A 8 -14.37 -23.19 -22.04
C VAL A 8 -13.61 -22.38 -20.99
N GLY A 9 -12.29 -22.33 -21.13
CA GLY A 9 -11.38 -21.63 -20.24
C GLY A 9 -11.53 -20.12 -20.34
N VAL A 10 -11.76 -19.47 -19.19
CA VAL A 10 -11.72 -18.01 -19.06
C VAL A 10 -10.26 -17.59 -18.81
N HIS A 11 -9.46 -17.48 -19.88
CA HIS A 11 -8.08 -16.97 -19.77
C HIS A 11 -7.65 -15.98 -20.89
N ASP A 12 -8.28 -15.97 -22.07
CA ASP A 12 -7.76 -15.17 -23.20
C ASP A 12 -7.96 -13.64 -23.08
N HIS A 13 -9.02 -13.16 -22.42
CA HIS A 13 -9.35 -11.73 -22.43
C HIS A 13 -8.38 -10.86 -21.62
N ARG A 14 -7.85 -11.39 -20.51
CA ARG A 14 -6.91 -10.66 -19.66
C ARG A 14 -5.55 -10.52 -20.35
N ASP A 15 -5.13 -11.57 -21.04
CA ASP A 15 -3.86 -11.59 -21.75
C ASP A 15 -3.88 -10.65 -22.95
N ALA A 16 -4.99 -10.61 -23.70
CA ALA A 16 -5.17 -9.63 -24.79
C ALA A 16 -5.17 -8.17 -24.31
N ALA A 17 -5.85 -7.87 -23.19
CA ALA A 17 -5.86 -6.52 -22.62
C ALA A 17 -4.48 -6.09 -22.09
N MET A 18 -3.75 -7.01 -21.46
CA MET A 18 -2.37 -6.76 -21.02
C MET A 18 -1.44 -6.55 -22.21
N GLN A 19 -1.55 -7.34 -23.27
CA GLN A 19 -0.78 -7.16 -24.50
C GLN A 19 -1.02 -5.78 -25.10
N GLN A 20 -2.28 -5.35 -25.24
CA GLN A 20 -2.60 -4.01 -25.72
C GLN A 20 -2.01 -2.89 -24.84
N ALA A 21 -2.04 -3.06 -23.51
CA ALA A 21 -1.45 -2.10 -22.59
C ALA A 21 0.08 -2.02 -22.73
N LEU A 22 0.75 -3.17 -22.91
CA LEU A 22 2.19 -3.25 -23.14
C LEU A 22 2.60 -2.63 -24.48
N ASP A 23 1.84 -2.91 -25.55
CA ASP A 23 2.06 -2.36 -26.88
C ASP A 23 1.90 -0.85 -26.88
N GLU A 24 0.83 -0.33 -26.25
CA GLU A 24 0.60 1.11 -26.15
C GLU A 24 1.67 1.80 -25.28
N THR A 25 2.11 1.15 -24.20
CA THR A 25 3.22 1.64 -23.36
C THR A 25 4.51 1.72 -24.17
N SER A 26 4.83 0.69 -24.94
CA SER A 26 6.01 0.63 -25.80
C SER A 26 5.97 1.68 -26.90
N ARG A 27 4.82 1.83 -27.58
CA ARG A 27 4.60 2.85 -28.61
C ARG A 27 4.83 4.27 -28.07
N ARG A 28 4.26 4.58 -26.90
CA ARG A 28 4.43 5.90 -26.25
C ARG A 28 5.88 6.14 -25.86
N ARG A 29 6.56 5.14 -25.33
CA ARG A 29 7.96 5.24 -24.92
C ARG A 29 8.88 5.57 -26.09
N THR A 30 8.75 4.88 -27.22
CA THR A 30 9.55 5.15 -28.43
C THR A 30 9.37 6.59 -28.93
N ILE A 31 8.15 7.11 -28.90
CA ILE A 31 7.85 8.50 -29.28
C ILE A 31 8.55 9.47 -28.32
N GLN A 32 8.45 9.23 -27.01
CA GLN A 32 9.08 10.07 -25.98
C GLN A 32 10.60 10.06 -26.10
N GLU A 33 11.22 8.90 -26.27
CA GLU A 33 12.68 8.77 -26.43
C GLU A 33 13.17 9.48 -27.70
N THR A 34 12.45 9.33 -28.82
CA THR A 34 12.78 10.02 -30.07
C THR A 34 12.67 11.53 -29.93
N TYR A 35 11.61 12.01 -29.27
CA TYR A 35 11.43 13.44 -29.00
C TYR A 35 12.54 13.97 -28.09
N ASN A 36 12.81 13.27 -26.99
CA ASN A 36 13.86 13.65 -26.04
C ASN A 36 15.24 13.70 -26.70
N ALA A 37 15.57 12.73 -27.56
CA ALA A 37 16.83 12.72 -28.31
C ALA A 37 16.94 13.89 -29.29
N ARG A 38 15.85 14.21 -30.03
CA ARG A 38 15.82 15.34 -30.97
C ARG A 38 15.92 16.70 -30.29
N HIS A 39 15.41 16.80 -29.06
CA HIS A 39 15.34 18.06 -28.31
C HIS A 39 16.37 18.15 -27.18
N HIS A 40 17.28 17.18 -27.07
CA HIS A 40 18.28 17.10 -26.01
C HIS A 40 17.67 17.19 -24.59
N ILE A 41 16.51 16.57 -24.38
CA ILE A 41 15.81 16.54 -23.09
C ILE A 41 16.29 15.32 -22.30
N THR A 42 16.84 15.55 -21.11
CA THR A 42 17.15 14.50 -20.15
C THR A 42 15.92 14.25 -19.26
N PRO A 43 15.39 13.02 -19.19
CA PRO A 43 14.28 12.70 -18.30
C PRO A 43 14.69 12.85 -16.83
N GLU A 44 13.91 13.59 -16.05
CA GLU A 44 14.12 13.77 -14.61
C GLU A 44 12.82 13.46 -13.85
N SER A 45 12.96 12.99 -12.61
CA SER A 45 11.80 12.77 -11.74
C SER A 45 11.21 14.10 -11.29
N ILE A 46 9.89 14.25 -11.42
CA ILE A 46 9.21 15.44 -10.93
C ILE A 46 9.22 15.44 -9.39
N GLN A 47 9.84 16.44 -8.78
CA GLN A 47 9.69 16.69 -7.35
C GLN A 47 8.49 17.60 -7.11
N LYS A 48 7.40 17.05 -6.55
CA LYS A 48 6.20 17.82 -6.18
C LYS A 48 6.15 17.96 -4.66
N ALA A 49 6.01 19.19 -4.17
CA ALA A 49 5.64 19.44 -2.78
C ALA A 49 4.24 18.87 -2.51
N ILE A 50 4.06 18.26 -1.34
CA ILE A 50 2.75 17.80 -0.91
C ILE A 50 1.89 19.05 -0.68
N SER A 51 0.88 19.23 -1.52
CA SER A 51 -0.09 20.33 -1.37
C SER A 51 -0.90 20.12 -0.09
N GLU A 52 -1.17 21.19 0.66
CA GLU A 52 -1.92 21.20 1.93
C GLU A 52 -3.35 20.64 1.83
N THR A 53 -3.81 20.27 0.64
CA THR A 53 -5.12 19.65 0.40
C THR A 53 -5.21 18.22 0.96
N PHE A 54 -4.09 17.59 1.34
CA PHE A 54 -4.04 16.26 1.97
C PHE A 54 -3.80 16.33 3.49
N ASP A 55 -4.40 17.31 4.17
CA ASP A 55 -4.22 17.53 5.61
C ASP A 55 -5.06 16.55 6.45
N PHE A 56 -4.61 15.29 6.54
CA PHE A 56 -5.13 14.28 7.48
C PHE A 56 -4.71 14.57 8.95
N SER A 57 -4.04 15.69 9.21
CA SER A 57 -3.34 15.98 10.47
C SER A 57 -4.24 16.46 11.61
N ARG A 58 -5.52 16.76 11.36
CA ARG A 58 -6.39 17.41 12.35
C ARG A 58 -7.03 16.48 13.38
N GLU A 59 -6.98 15.16 13.21
CA GLU A 59 -7.73 14.23 14.07
C GLU A 59 -6.90 13.62 15.22
N ALA A 60 -5.58 13.83 15.26
CA ALA A 60 -4.69 13.18 16.23
C ALA A 60 -4.30 14.04 17.45
N LYS A 61 -5.23 14.84 18.01
CA LYS A 61 -5.01 15.47 19.32
C LYS A 61 -5.66 14.64 20.42
N LEU A 62 -4.98 13.56 20.83
CA LEU A 62 -5.25 12.91 22.11
C LEU A 62 -4.32 13.49 23.20
N PRO A 63 -4.81 13.82 24.40
CA PRO A 63 -3.99 14.37 25.47
C PRO A 63 -3.12 13.28 26.09
N VAL A 64 -1.80 13.49 26.06
CA VAL A 64 -0.83 12.65 26.78
C VAL A 64 -0.87 13.02 28.26
N ALA A 65 -1.44 12.14 29.09
CA ALA A 65 -1.28 12.15 30.54
C ALA A 65 -0.21 11.12 30.93
N GLY A 66 0.80 11.56 31.69
CA GLY A 66 2.05 10.83 31.92
C GLY A 66 2.06 9.81 33.07
N GLY A 67 3.26 9.29 33.35
CA GLY A 67 3.64 8.70 34.64
C GLY A 67 4.27 7.30 34.58
N VAL A 68 5.60 7.26 34.45
CA VAL A 68 6.61 6.32 35.01
C VAL A 68 6.11 5.09 35.79
N ALA A 69 6.39 3.88 35.27
CA ALA A 69 6.59 2.60 35.98
C ALA A 69 6.95 1.49 34.94
N GLU A 70 8.21 1.05 34.82
CA GLU A 70 8.68 -0.30 35.26
C GLU A 70 9.34 -1.09 34.09
N SER A 71 10.66 -0.96 33.99
CA SER A 71 11.57 -1.51 32.98
C SER A 71 11.75 -3.05 32.98
N LEU A 72 10.72 -3.81 33.35
CA LEU A 72 10.67 -5.27 33.25
C LEU A 72 9.46 -5.77 32.43
N GLY A 73 8.46 -4.92 32.18
CA GLY A 73 7.32 -5.20 31.31
C GLY A 73 7.50 -4.75 29.85
N GLU A 74 8.44 -3.84 29.57
CA GLU A 74 8.67 -3.23 28.26
C GLU A 74 8.99 -4.27 27.17
N TYR A 75 9.98 -5.15 27.37
CA TYR A 75 10.36 -6.13 26.33
C TYR A 75 9.26 -7.14 26.00
N ALA A 76 8.49 -7.60 27.00
CA ALA A 76 7.35 -8.48 26.76
C ALA A 76 6.20 -7.73 26.06
N SER A 77 6.04 -6.43 26.34
CA SER A 77 5.02 -5.60 25.71
C SER A 77 5.37 -5.23 24.27
N GLU A 78 6.62 -4.89 23.99
CA GLU A 78 7.10 -4.55 22.64
C GLU A 78 6.97 -5.74 21.69
N ASP A 79 7.42 -6.93 22.09
CA ASP A 79 7.29 -8.16 21.31
C ASP A 79 5.80 -8.50 21.04
N ASP A 80 4.94 -8.36 22.06
CA ASP A 80 3.48 -8.56 21.93
C ASP A 80 2.83 -7.52 20.99
N ILE A 81 3.30 -6.27 21.03
CA ILE A 81 2.82 -5.20 20.15
C ILE A 81 3.26 -5.48 18.71
N GLU A 82 4.50 -5.91 18.49
CA GLU A 82 4.99 -6.32 17.17
C GLU A 82 4.19 -7.49 16.59
N GLU A 83 3.92 -8.53 17.38
CA GLU A 83 3.11 -9.67 16.94
C GLU A 83 1.69 -9.22 16.57
N ARG A 84 1.11 -8.32 17.35
CA ARG A 84 -0.20 -7.73 17.06
C ARG A 84 -0.19 -6.92 15.76
N ILE A 85 0.85 -6.14 15.52
CA ILE A 85 1.02 -5.39 14.26
C ILE A 85 1.09 -6.36 13.08
N ARG A 86 1.88 -7.44 13.18
CA ARG A 86 1.98 -8.45 12.10
C ARG A 86 0.64 -9.12 11.80
N THR A 87 -0.18 -9.33 12.83
CA THR A 87 -1.54 -9.89 12.68
C THR A 87 -2.46 -8.90 11.96
N LEU A 88 -2.50 -7.64 12.42
CA LEU A 88 -3.29 -6.58 11.79
C LEU A 88 -2.87 -6.33 10.33
N GLU A 89 -1.58 -6.44 10.01
CA GLU A 89 -1.10 -6.33 8.63
C GLU A 89 -1.62 -7.44 7.72
N LYS A 90 -1.71 -8.67 8.24
CA LYS A 90 -2.28 -9.79 7.49
C LYS A 90 -3.77 -9.55 7.24
N GLU A 91 -4.51 -9.10 8.24
CA GLU A 91 -5.93 -8.76 8.12
C GLU A 91 -6.15 -7.61 7.13
N MET A 92 -5.32 -6.56 7.18
CA MET A 92 -5.39 -5.43 6.26
C MET A 92 -5.16 -5.86 4.80
N ARG A 93 -4.15 -6.73 4.57
CA ARG A 93 -3.89 -7.28 3.23
C ARG A 93 -5.03 -8.17 2.76
N ALA A 94 -5.67 -8.92 3.65
CA ALA A 94 -6.84 -9.73 3.32
C ALA A 94 -8.04 -8.84 2.93
N ALA A 95 -8.36 -7.82 3.73
CA ALA A 95 -9.41 -6.85 3.43
C ALA A 95 -9.18 -6.15 2.09
N ALA A 96 -7.95 -5.71 1.82
CA ALA A 96 -7.58 -5.11 0.53
C ALA A 96 -7.73 -6.08 -0.66
N LYS A 97 -7.47 -7.38 -0.45
CA LYS A 97 -7.66 -8.42 -1.48
C LYS A 97 -9.14 -8.66 -1.80
N GLU A 98 -9.99 -8.57 -0.79
CA GLU A 98 -11.46 -8.65 -0.92
C GLU A 98 -12.10 -7.33 -1.36
N LEU A 99 -11.30 -6.30 -1.67
CA LEU A 99 -11.73 -4.94 -2.06
C LEU A 99 -12.51 -4.18 -0.97
N ASP A 100 -12.37 -4.59 0.29
CA ASP A 100 -12.92 -3.89 1.46
C ASP A 100 -11.93 -2.81 1.94
N PHE A 101 -11.96 -1.66 1.26
CA PHE A 101 -11.02 -0.58 1.52
C PHE A 101 -11.32 0.17 2.82
N GLU A 102 -12.59 0.26 3.24
CA GLU A 102 -12.96 0.90 4.50
C GLU A 102 -12.34 0.13 5.67
N HIS A 103 -12.50 -1.19 5.67
CA HIS A 103 -11.90 -2.02 6.72
C HIS A 103 -10.36 -2.01 6.67
N ALA A 104 -9.77 -2.00 5.47
CA ALA A 104 -8.31 -1.88 5.34
C ALA A 104 -7.77 -0.54 5.89
N VAL A 105 -8.52 0.56 5.73
CA VAL A 105 -8.17 1.87 6.29
C VAL A 105 -8.22 1.86 7.82
N GLU A 106 -9.28 1.29 8.41
CA GLU A 106 -9.36 1.13 9.87
C GLU A 106 -8.18 0.34 10.44
N LEU A 107 -7.83 -0.77 9.78
CA LEU A 107 -6.71 -1.62 10.21
C LEU A 107 -5.36 -0.89 10.07
N ARG A 108 -5.16 -0.12 9.00
CA ARG A 108 -3.98 0.74 8.82
C ARG A 108 -3.82 1.73 9.97
N ASP A 109 -4.90 2.37 10.39
CA ASP A 109 -4.85 3.39 11.43
C ASP A 109 -4.58 2.77 12.81
N ARG A 110 -5.11 1.55 13.06
CA ARG A 110 -4.76 0.75 14.25
C ARG A 110 -3.28 0.35 14.27
N ILE A 111 -2.73 -0.07 13.13
CA ILE A 111 -1.29 -0.39 13.00
C ILE A 111 -0.45 0.87 13.31
N LYS A 112 -0.84 2.02 12.78
CA LYS A 112 -0.14 3.29 13.01
C LYS A 112 -0.13 3.66 14.49
N ALA A 113 -1.27 3.53 15.18
CA ALA A 113 -1.35 3.80 16.62
C ALA A 113 -0.44 2.88 17.45
N ARG A 114 -0.37 1.59 17.10
CA ARG A 114 0.51 0.62 17.77
C ARG A 114 1.99 0.88 17.49
N ARG A 115 2.36 1.24 16.26
CA ARG A 115 3.75 1.64 15.93
C ARG A 115 4.16 2.93 16.64
N GLN A 116 3.23 3.87 16.82
CA GLN A 116 3.49 5.08 17.59
C GLN A 116 3.79 4.75 19.06
N LEU A 117 3.11 3.76 19.63
CA LEU A 117 3.38 3.30 21.00
C LEU A 117 4.81 2.76 21.14
N LEU A 118 5.27 1.90 20.22
CA LEU A 118 6.65 1.40 20.19
C LEU A 118 7.70 2.54 20.12
N VAL A 119 7.42 3.60 19.36
CA VAL A 119 8.33 4.75 19.21
C VAL A 119 8.32 5.66 20.44
N LEU A 120 7.27 5.61 21.26
CA LEU A 120 7.17 6.39 22.49
C LEU A 120 7.73 5.65 23.72
N GLU A 121 7.78 4.31 23.65
CA GLU A 121 8.30 3.44 24.70
C GLU A 121 9.80 3.12 24.53
N GLY A 122 10.35 3.21 23.32
CA GLY A 122 11.80 3.08 23.03
C GLY A 122 12.59 4.38 23.09
#